data_AF-A0A4U2YRJ7-F1
#
_entry.id   AF-A0A4U2YRJ7-F1
#
_cell.length_a   1.000
_cell.length_b   1.000
_cell.length_c   1.000
_cell.angle_alpha   90.00
_cell.angle_beta   90.00
_cell.angle_gamma   90.00
#
_symmetry.space_group_name_H-M   'P 1'
#
loop_
_entity.id
_entity.type
_entity.pdbx_description
1 polymer ?
#
loop_
_entity_poly.entity_id
_entity_poly.type
_entity_poly.pdbx_seq_one_letter_code
_entity_poly.pdbx_strand_id
1 'polypeptide(L)'
;MAYEIMFYQLSDEELYQKVKIAFTDITCFFNREVGEQAIHDNMKYNADVIATWLFDESPNTNQRLRIEYEHTKPIGYGVSWRDKERVDNISHSYIVLKKSKFKEDEEGFYIIFAAPYLKAGGYVS
;
A
#
# COMPACT_ATOMS: atom_id res chain seq x y z
N MET A 1 -16.50 4.72 -7.52
CA MET A 1 -15.52 5.39 -6.63
C MET A 1 -14.16 5.36 -7.32
N ALA A 2 -13.50 6.51 -7.48
CA ALA A 2 -12.14 6.57 -8.04
C ALA A 2 -11.15 6.33 -6.90
N TYR A 3 -10.54 5.15 -6.86
CA TYR A 3 -9.41 4.90 -5.96
C TYR A 3 -8.24 5.76 -6.45
N GLU A 4 -7.72 6.66 -5.62
CA GLU A 4 -6.39 7.24 -5.85
C GLU A 4 -5.36 6.13 -5.60
N ILE A 5 -5.16 5.28 -6.62
CA ILE A 5 -4.06 4.32 -6.66
C ILE A 5 -2.80 5.15 -6.85
N MET A 6 -2.08 5.40 -5.75
CA MET A 6 -0.85 6.15 -5.79
C MET A 6 0.25 5.33 -6.47
N PHE A 7 0.64 5.82 -7.66
CA PHE A 7 1.77 5.42 -8.48
C PHE A 7 1.68 4.00 -9.10
N TYR A 8 1.01 3.93 -10.25
CA TYR A 8 1.28 2.89 -11.25
C TYR A 8 2.25 3.45 -12.30
N GLN A 9 3.19 2.61 -12.75
CA GLN A 9 4.02 2.88 -13.95
C GLN A 9 4.94 4.11 -13.90
N LEU A 10 5.57 4.42 -12.76
CA LEU A 10 6.68 5.38 -12.78
C LEU A 10 7.85 4.83 -13.57
N SER A 11 8.45 5.68 -14.41
CA SER A 11 9.73 5.36 -15.07
C SER A 11 10.87 5.30 -14.06
N ASP A 12 11.95 4.64 -14.45
CA ASP A 12 13.18 4.54 -13.65
C ASP A 12 13.71 5.91 -13.23
N GLU A 13 13.76 6.85 -14.17
CA GLU A 13 14.19 8.23 -13.92
C GLU A 13 13.32 8.90 -12.83
N GLU A 14 12.01 8.74 -12.89
CA GLU A 14 11.09 9.29 -11.89
C GLU A 14 11.25 8.65 -10.51
N LEU A 15 11.46 7.32 -10.46
CA LEU A 15 11.74 6.61 -9.21
C LEU A 15 13.02 7.14 -8.56
N TYR A 16 14.11 7.25 -9.33
CA TYR A 16 15.38 7.75 -8.84
C TYR A 16 15.32 9.24 -8.45
N GLN A 17 14.56 10.06 -9.16
CA GLN A 17 14.35 11.45 -8.76
C GLN A 17 13.59 11.54 -7.44
N LYS A 18 12.50 10.77 -7.27
CA LYS A 18 11.69 10.77 -6.05
C LYS A 18 12.47 10.22 -4.85
N VAL A 19 13.25 9.16 -5.01
CA VAL A 19 14.01 8.56 -3.89
C VAL A 19 15.19 9.43 -3.41
N LYS A 20 15.66 10.37 -4.24
CA LYS A 20 16.69 11.35 -3.87
C LYS A 20 16.16 12.41 -2.90
N ILE A 21 14.89 12.78 -3.05
CA ILE A 21 14.23 13.79 -2.20
C ILE A 21 13.37 13.18 -1.09
N ALA A 22 13.04 11.90 -1.20
CA ALA A 22 12.32 11.16 -0.17
C ALA A 22 13.27 10.62 0.90
N PHE A 23 12.75 10.47 2.11
CA PHE A 23 13.40 9.75 3.23
C PHE A 23 12.82 8.34 3.41
N THR A 24 12.30 7.77 2.31
CA THR A 24 11.62 6.47 2.27
C THR A 24 11.79 5.82 0.90
N ASP A 25 11.67 4.49 0.85
CA ASP A 25 11.62 3.73 -0.39
C ASP A 25 10.47 4.23 -1.28
N ILE A 26 10.68 4.20 -2.59
CA ILE A 26 9.66 4.55 -3.58
C ILE A 26 9.32 3.30 -4.37
N THR A 27 8.05 2.89 -4.31
CA THR A 27 7.54 1.66 -4.95
C THR A 27 6.32 1.97 -5.81
N CYS A 28 6.08 1.11 -6.80
CA CYS A 28 4.98 1.22 -7.74
C CYS A 28 4.45 -0.16 -8.10
N PHE A 29 3.14 -0.24 -8.33
CA PHE A 29 2.55 -1.40 -8.99
C PHE A 29 2.98 -1.45 -10.45
N PHE A 30 3.07 -2.66 -11.01
CA PHE A 30 3.40 -2.84 -12.44
C PHE A 30 2.42 -2.12 -13.38
N ASN A 31 1.14 -2.15 -13.04
CA ASN A 31 0.07 -1.47 -13.75
C ASN A 31 -1.16 -1.34 -12.85
N ARG A 32 -2.20 -0.69 -13.36
CA ARG A 32 -3.46 -0.46 -12.65
C ARG A 32 -4.18 -1.76 -12.27
N GLU A 33 -4.27 -2.72 -13.18
CA GLU A 33 -4.97 -4.00 -12.96
C GLU A 33 -4.32 -4.79 -11.82
N VAL A 34 -2.99 -4.87 -11.82
CA VAL A 34 -2.22 -5.49 -10.73
C VAL A 34 -2.44 -4.74 -9.40
N GLY A 35 -2.49 -3.41 -9.43
CA GLY A 35 -2.79 -2.60 -8.25
C GLY A 35 -4.19 -2.85 -7.69
N GLU A 36 -5.22 -2.87 -8.55
CA GLU A 36 -6.61 -3.14 -8.16
C GLU A 36 -6.76 -4.54 -7.57
N GLN A 37 -6.16 -5.56 -8.21
CA GLN A 37 -6.14 -6.93 -7.70
C GLN A 37 -5.41 -7.02 -6.37
N ALA A 38 -4.24 -6.39 -6.24
CA ALA A 38 -3.47 -6.42 -5.01
C ALA A 38 -4.21 -5.74 -3.85
N ILE A 39 -4.98 -4.68 -4.14
CA ILE A 39 -5.85 -4.03 -3.15
C ILE A 39 -6.96 -4.98 -2.73
N HIS A 40 -7.66 -5.58 -3.70
CA HIS A 40 -8.76 -6.52 -3.43
C HIS A 40 -8.32 -7.70 -2.56
N ASP A 41 -7.18 -8.32 -2.88
CA ASP A 41 -6.68 -9.48 -2.14
C ASP A 41 -6.29 -9.11 -0.70
N ASN A 42 -5.65 -7.96 -0.51
CA ASN A 42 -5.28 -7.46 0.81
C ASN A 42 -6.52 -7.13 1.66
N MET A 43 -7.53 -6.47 1.06
CA MET A 43 -8.82 -6.19 1.71
C MET A 43 -9.54 -7.47 2.12
N LYS A 44 -9.59 -8.46 1.21
CA LYS A 44 -10.23 -9.75 1.46
C LYS A 44 -9.54 -10.53 2.59
N TYR A 45 -8.20 -10.57 2.58
CA TYR A 45 -7.44 -11.26 3.60
C TYR A 45 -7.59 -10.62 4.99
N ASN A 46 -7.70 -9.28 5.04
CA ASN A 46 -7.78 -8.52 6.28
C ASN A 46 -9.22 -8.15 6.69
N ALA A 47 -10.25 -8.75 6.09
CA ALA A 47 -11.66 -8.34 6.29
C ALA A 47 -12.07 -8.32 7.77
N ASP A 48 -11.69 -9.34 8.55
CA ASP A 48 -12.03 -9.44 9.98
C ASP A 48 -11.31 -8.36 10.82
N VAL A 49 -10.06 -8.03 10.46
CA VAL A 49 -9.28 -6.98 11.11
C VAL A 49 -9.92 -5.62 10.83
N ILE A 50 -10.34 -5.39 9.59
CA ILE A 50 -11.02 -4.16 9.18
C ILE A 50 -12.35 -4.00 9.92
N ALA A 51 -13.17 -5.06 9.97
CA ALA A 51 -14.45 -5.05 10.68
C ALA A 51 -14.25 -4.74 12.16
N THR A 52 -13.31 -5.43 12.82
CA THR A 52 -13.00 -5.19 14.24
C THR A 52 -12.57 -3.74 14.47
N TRP A 53 -11.68 -3.21 13.64
CA TRP A 53 -11.23 -1.84 13.74
C TRP A 53 -12.36 -0.83 13.50
N LEU A 54 -13.28 -1.08 12.57
CA LEU A 54 -14.43 -0.21 12.32
C LEU A 54 -15.33 -0.08 13.55
N PHE A 55 -15.63 -1.19 14.22
CA PHE A 55 -16.48 -1.22 15.42
C PHE A 55 -15.78 -0.81 16.72
N ASP A 56 -14.46 -0.57 16.69
CA ASP A 56 -13.76 -0.02 17.85
C ASP A 56 -14.22 1.43 18.14
N GLU A 57 -14.95 1.60 19.24
CA GLU A 57 -15.49 2.87 19.74
C GLU A 57 -14.49 3.67 20.60
N SER A 58 -13.22 3.24 20.66
CA SER A 58 -12.19 4.00 21.36
C SER A 58 -12.13 5.45 20.84
N PRO A 59 -11.90 6.45 21.72
CA PRO A 59 -12.05 7.87 21.39
C PRO A 59 -11.09 8.40 20.31
N ASN A 60 -10.21 7.55 19.77
CA ASN A 60 -9.21 7.89 18.78
C ASN A 60 -9.74 7.75 17.33
N THR A 61 -10.80 8.50 17.03
CA THR A 61 -11.49 8.52 15.72
C THR A 61 -10.61 8.91 14.51
N ASN A 62 -9.38 9.40 14.73
CA ASN A 62 -8.41 9.71 13.68
C ASN A 62 -7.42 8.56 13.40
N GLN A 63 -7.52 7.42 14.10
CA GLN A 63 -6.61 6.31 13.92
C GLN A 63 -6.74 5.75 12.51
N ARG A 64 -5.63 5.76 11.76
CA ARG A 64 -5.52 5.07 10.47
C ARG A 64 -5.22 3.60 10.75
N LEU A 65 -5.79 2.71 9.96
CA LEU A 65 -5.43 1.30 9.97
C LEU A 65 -4.46 1.03 8.83
N ARG A 66 -3.30 0.45 9.13
CA ARG A 66 -2.40 -0.11 8.12
C ARG A 66 -2.58 -1.61 8.12
N ILE A 67 -2.97 -2.16 6.97
CA ILE A 67 -3.06 -3.60 6.73
C ILE A 67 -2.03 -4.00 5.68
N GLU A 68 -1.50 -5.20 5.82
CA GLU A 68 -0.44 -5.73 4.95
C GLU A 68 -0.84 -7.09 4.41
N TYR A 69 -0.29 -7.43 3.26
CA TYR A 69 -0.51 -8.72 2.63
C TYR A 69 0.69 -9.12 1.77
N GLU A 70 0.99 -10.42 1.78
CA GLU A 70 2.02 -11.04 0.96
C GLU A 70 1.35 -11.80 -0.18
N HIS A 71 1.62 -11.34 -1.41
CA HIS A 71 1.07 -11.90 -2.63
C HIS A 71 1.89 -13.10 -3.08
N THR A 72 1.23 -14.09 -3.65
CA THR A 72 1.91 -15.28 -4.21
C THR A 72 2.71 -14.99 -5.48
N LYS A 73 2.47 -13.83 -6.11
CA LYS A 73 3.12 -13.40 -7.34
C LYS A 73 3.63 -11.96 -7.17
N PRO A 74 4.69 -11.58 -7.89
CA PRO A 74 5.14 -10.20 -7.89
C PRO A 74 4.07 -9.22 -8.36
N ILE A 75 3.99 -8.09 -7.67
CA ILE A 75 3.00 -7.03 -7.91
C ILE A 75 3.61 -5.68 -8.27
N GLY A 76 4.92 -5.50 -8.08
CA GLY A 76 5.54 -4.22 -8.34
C GLY A 76 7.06 -4.20 -8.27
N TYR A 77 7.57 -2.97 -8.33
CA TYR A 77 8.98 -2.64 -8.35
C TYR A 77 9.20 -1.32 -7.60
N GLY A 78 10.45 -0.96 -7.33
CA GLY A 78 10.77 0.28 -6.65
C GLY A 78 12.26 0.52 -6.53
N VAL A 79 12.63 1.58 -5.81
CA VAL A 79 14.02 1.89 -5.47
C VAL A 79 14.13 2.03 -3.95
N SER A 80 15.10 1.33 -3.38
CA SER A 80 15.40 1.46 -1.96
C SER A 80 15.99 2.83 -1.67
N TRP A 81 15.48 3.52 -0.64
CA TRP A 81 16.10 4.75 -0.18
C TRP A 81 17.46 4.50 0.47
N ARG A 82 17.67 3.34 1.08
CA ARG A 82 18.91 3.01 1.76
C ARG A 82 20.02 2.70 0.76
N ASP A 83 19.76 1.73 -0.10
CA ASP A 83 20.78 1.16 -0.98
C ASP A 83 20.83 1.91 -2.33
N LYS A 84 19.83 2.76 -2.61
CA LYS A 84 19.66 3.49 -3.89
C LYS A 84 19.63 2.57 -5.11
N GLU A 85 19.29 1.30 -4.90
CA GLU A 85 19.19 0.28 -5.94
C GLU A 85 17.73 -0.02 -6.26
N ARG A 86 17.49 -0.34 -7.54
CA ARG A 86 16.22 -0.83 -8.03
C ARG A 86 15.96 -2.23 -7.50
N VAL A 87 14.76 -2.45 -7.00
CA VAL A 87 14.25 -3.77 -6.60
C VAL A 87 13.04 -4.08 -7.47
N ASP A 88 13.15 -5.14 -8.25
CA ASP A 88 12.05 -5.70 -9.01
C ASP A 88 11.38 -6.85 -8.25
N ASN A 89 10.25 -7.29 -8.75
CA ASN A 89 9.50 -8.45 -8.27
C ASN A 89 9.02 -8.37 -6.79
N ILE A 90 8.67 -7.17 -6.32
CA ILE A 90 8.13 -6.95 -4.98
C ILE A 90 6.78 -7.67 -4.86
N SER A 91 6.61 -8.45 -3.79
CA SER A 91 5.39 -9.27 -3.55
C SER A 91 4.63 -8.89 -2.28
N HIS A 92 5.06 -7.88 -1.52
CA HIS A 92 4.33 -7.40 -0.34
C HIS A 92 3.62 -6.08 -0.65
N SER A 93 2.36 -5.92 -0.20
CA SER A 93 1.62 -4.66 -0.27
C SER A 93 1.11 -4.23 1.09
N TYR A 94 0.92 -2.92 1.25
CA TYR A 94 0.18 -2.36 2.37
C TYR A 94 -0.89 -1.40 1.88
N ILE A 95 -1.95 -1.30 2.67
CA ILE A 95 -3.04 -0.34 2.49
C ILE A 95 -3.20 0.44 3.77
N VAL A 96 -3.39 1.75 3.65
CA VAL A 96 -3.74 2.64 4.75
C VAL A 96 -5.20 3.05 4.60
N LEU A 97 -6.02 2.65 5.56
CA LEU A 97 -7.44 2.98 5.65
C LEU A 97 -7.68 4.08 6.67
N LYS A 98 -8.74 4.85 6.47
CA LYS A 98 -9.28 5.77 7.47
C LYS A 98 -10.79 5.66 7.55
N LYS A 99 -11.30 5.66 8.78
CA LYS A 99 -12.75 5.62 9.03
C LYS A 99 -13.41 6.80 8.35
N SER A 100 -14.54 6.54 7.70
CA SER A 100 -15.38 7.61 7.19
C SER A 100 -16.03 8.35 8.35
N LYS A 101 -16.20 9.66 8.17
CA LYS A 101 -17.03 10.50 9.04
C LYS A 101 -18.46 10.65 8.49
N PHE A 102 -18.69 10.18 7.27
CA PHE A 102 -19.96 10.31 6.57
C PHE A 102 -20.74 9.01 6.69
N LYS A 103 -22.00 9.12 7.12
CA LYS A 103 -22.90 7.97 7.30
C LYS A 103 -23.33 7.33 5.97
N GLU A 104 -23.09 8.01 4.86
CA GLU A 104 -23.45 7.57 3.50
C GLU A 104 -22.40 6.65 2.87
N ASP A 105 -21.20 6.54 3.47
CA ASP A 105 -20.18 5.62 3.00
C ASP A 105 -20.52 4.20 3.47
N GLU A 106 -21.05 3.38 2.55
CA GLU A 106 -21.52 2.01 2.83
C GLU A 106 -20.46 1.13 3.51
N GLU A 107 -19.20 1.30 3.13
CA GLU A 107 -18.07 0.55 3.68
C GLU A 107 -17.58 1.08 5.04
N GLY A 108 -17.96 2.31 5.42
CA GLY A 108 -17.53 2.94 6.67
C GLY A 108 -16.06 3.38 6.72
N PHE A 109 -15.30 3.23 5.63
CA PHE A 109 -13.90 3.69 5.50
C PHE A 109 -13.56 4.07 4.05
N TYR A 110 -12.39 4.70 3.88
CA TYR A 110 -11.79 4.93 2.57
C TYR A 110 -10.30 4.56 2.57
N ILE A 111 -9.80 4.14 1.41
CA ILE A 111 -8.38 3.90 1.17
C ILE A 111 -7.69 5.26 0.98
N ILE A 112 -6.73 5.57 1.86
CA ILE A 112 -5.89 6.76 1.74
C ILE A 112 -4.68 6.48 0.84
N PHE A 113 -4.10 5.30 0.97
CA PHE A 113 -2.85 4.95 0.30
C PHE A 113 -2.78 3.44 0.11
N ALA A 114 -2.24 3.00 -1.01
CA ALA A 114 -1.88 1.60 -1.25
C ALA A 114 -0.60 1.57 -2.09
N ALA A 115 0.36 0.72 -1.71
CA ALA A 115 1.55 0.48 -2.53
C ALA A 115 2.18 -0.89 -2.19
N PRO A 116 3.05 -1.40 -3.07
CA PRO A 116 4.03 -2.39 -2.69
C PRO A 116 4.98 -1.84 -1.61
N TYR A 117 5.66 -2.68 -0.85
CA TYR A 117 6.74 -2.23 0.04
C TYR A 117 7.90 -3.21 0.10
N LEU A 118 9.09 -2.67 0.39
CA LEU A 118 10.29 -3.45 0.62
C LEU A 118 10.29 -3.90 2.08
N LYS A 119 10.26 -5.22 2.32
CA LYS A 119 10.34 -5.77 3.67
C LYS A 119 11.76 -5.56 4.17
N ALA A 120 11.93 -4.84 5.27
CA ALA A 120 13.24 -4.67 5.91
C ALA A 120 13.71 -6.04 6.43
N GLY A 121 14.70 -6.64 5.77
CA GLY A 121 15.34 -7.88 6.23
C GLY A 121 15.32 -9.08 5.26
N GLY A 122 15.54 -8.84 3.97
CA GLY A 122 15.76 -9.91 2.97
C GLY A 122 17.13 -9.80 2.30
N TYR A 123 18.19 -9.43 3.03
CA TYR A 123 19.55 -9.56 2.51
C TYR A 123 19.87 -11.06 2.45
N VAL A 124 19.80 -11.64 1.25
CA VAL A 124 20.50 -12.89 0.99
C VAL A 124 21.98 -12.52 0.96
N SER A 125 22.69 -12.92 2.00
CA SER A 125 24.15 -12.93 2.05
C SER A 125 24.76 -13.73 0.90
#